data_AF-A0A399ZME9-F1
#
_entry.id   AF-A0A399ZME9-F1
#
_cell.length_a   1.000
_cell.length_b   1.000
_cell.length_c   1.000
_cell.angle_alpha   90.00
_cell.angle_beta   90.00
_cell.angle_gamma   90.00
#
_symmetry.space_group_name_H-M   'P 1'
#
loop_
_entity.id
_entity.type
_entity.pdbx_description
1 polymer ?
#
loop_
_entity_poly.entity_id
_entity_poly.type
_entity_poly.pdbx_seq_one_letter_code
_entity_poly.pdbx_strand_id
1 'polypeptide(L)'
;MKQIIIEFMDRRIFHGKVEPGDIAQALMAEFNRGTLHAQAIGGKEKMAVQIATRMGSMSGGQTALTISIQKVEDGVMIELGQQAWLGIAASIGQTAWSALRNPFSLLSRLDDLAQDIENIQLSEKIWKAIDKTMAALGASHMLSERFSRVTCGYCGTANPLGEGSCFACGAPLGVAQPTTCPNCGFVVRTDETVCPNCNRKLK
;
A
#
# COMPACT_ATOMS: atom_id res chain seq x y z
N MET A 1 15.69 -9.08 -29.68
CA MET A 1 16.04 -8.75 -28.28
C MET A 1 14.76 -8.29 -27.59
N LYS A 2 14.29 -9.01 -26.57
CA LYS A 2 13.03 -8.72 -25.86
C LYS A 2 13.31 -7.59 -24.85
N GLN A 3 12.74 -6.40 -25.07
CA GLN A 3 12.68 -5.37 -24.04
C GLN A 3 11.82 -5.90 -22.89
N ILE A 4 12.45 -6.14 -21.74
CA ILE A 4 11.77 -6.35 -20.48
C ILE A 4 11.36 -4.95 -20.01
N ILE A 5 10.10 -4.58 -20.26
CA ILE A 5 9.49 -3.42 -19.61
C ILE A 5 9.30 -3.84 -18.16
N ILE A 6 10.19 -3.37 -17.27
CA ILE A 6 9.98 -3.49 -15.83
C ILE A 6 8.98 -2.38 -15.46
N GLU A 7 7.68 -2.67 -15.59
CA GLU A 7 6.65 -1.86 -14.94
C GLU A 7 6.86 -2.01 -13.43
N PHE A 8 7.39 -0.98 -12.77
CA PHE A 8 7.45 -0.92 -11.30
C PHE A 8 6.03 -0.72 -10.75
N MET A 9 5.26 -1.82 -10.68
CA MET A 9 4.04 -1.87 -9.88
C MET A 9 4.43 -1.94 -8.41
N ASP A 10 4.47 -0.79 -7.71
CA ASP A 10 4.70 -0.76 -6.26
C ASP A 10 3.38 -1.05 -5.54
N ARG A 11 3.25 -2.28 -5.06
CA ARG A 11 2.07 -2.80 -4.35
C ARG A 11 2.46 -3.16 -2.92
N ARG A 12 1.64 -2.75 -1.95
CA ARG A 12 1.80 -3.10 -0.54
C ARG A 12 0.46 -3.47 0.09
N ILE A 13 0.48 -4.44 0.99
CA ILE A 13 -0.69 -4.87 1.76
C ILE A 13 -0.49 -4.44 3.21
N PHE A 14 -1.52 -3.86 3.78
CA PHE A 14 -1.55 -3.44 5.18
C PHE A 14 -2.66 -4.18 5.91
N HIS A 15 -2.38 -4.58 7.14
CA HIS A 15 -3.31 -5.30 7.98
C HIS A 15 -3.80 -4.43 9.13
N GLY A 16 -5.08 -4.56 9.48
CA GLY A 16 -5.70 -3.81 10.57
C GLY A 16 -7.12 -3.36 10.23
N LYS A 17 -7.78 -2.70 11.18
CA LYS A 17 -9.11 -2.09 10.98
C LYS A 17 -8.98 -0.79 10.19
N VAL A 18 -8.68 -0.90 8.90
CA VAL A 18 -8.57 0.23 7.97
C VAL A 18 -9.49 0.00 6.80
N GLU A 19 -10.27 1.00 6.44
CA GLU A 19 -11.08 0.98 5.24
C GLU A 19 -10.41 1.78 4.12
N PRO A 20 -10.71 1.46 2.84
CA PRO A 20 -10.27 2.28 1.71
C PRO A 20 -10.61 3.77 1.90
N GLY A 21 -11.73 4.06 2.57
CA GLY A 21 -12.21 5.39 2.99
C GLY A 21 -11.15 6.23 3.67
N ASP A 22 -10.53 5.65 4.68
CA ASP A 22 -9.59 6.33 5.57
C ASP A 22 -8.34 6.79 4.82
N ILE A 23 -7.82 5.91 3.95
CA ILE A 23 -6.64 6.20 3.13
C ILE A 23 -6.97 7.25 2.07
N ALA A 24 -8.11 7.14 1.40
CA ALA A 24 -8.49 8.10 0.36
C ALA A 24 -8.66 9.50 0.95
N GLN A 25 -9.30 9.62 2.11
CA GLN A 25 -9.47 10.89 2.80
C GLN A 25 -8.12 11.50 3.21
N ALA A 26 -7.21 10.69 3.75
CA ALA A 26 -5.87 11.13 4.12
C ALA A 26 -5.07 11.63 2.91
N LEU A 27 -5.09 10.90 1.79
CA LEU A 27 -4.42 11.30 0.55
C LEU A 27 -5.03 12.58 -0.04
N MET A 28 -6.35 12.72 -0.03
CA MET A 28 -6.99 13.96 -0.47
C MET A 28 -6.58 15.15 0.40
N ALA A 29 -6.54 14.99 1.72
CA ALA A 29 -6.10 16.04 2.64
C ALA A 29 -4.64 16.45 2.44
N GLU A 30 -3.76 15.48 2.16
CA GLU A 30 -2.32 15.71 1.99
C GLU A 30 -1.97 16.31 0.61
N PHE A 31 -2.73 15.97 -0.44
CA PHE A 31 -2.34 16.28 -1.82
C PHE A 31 -3.30 17.23 -2.56
N ASN A 32 -4.47 17.58 -2.01
CA ASN A 32 -5.33 18.62 -2.59
C ASN A 32 -4.94 20.04 -2.12
N ARG A 33 -3.66 20.43 -2.32
CA ARG A 33 -3.12 21.74 -1.93
C ARG A 33 -2.03 22.22 -2.88
N GLY A 34 -1.88 23.54 -2.98
CA GLY A 34 -0.88 24.16 -3.85
C GLY A 34 -1.11 23.83 -5.32
N THR A 35 -0.06 23.33 -5.99
CA THR A 35 -0.09 22.93 -7.40
C THR A 35 -0.61 21.52 -7.63
N LEU A 36 -0.83 20.74 -6.57
CA LEU A 36 -1.35 19.39 -6.65
C LEU A 36 -2.87 19.37 -6.47
N HIS A 37 -3.50 18.39 -7.10
CA HIS A 37 -4.91 18.09 -6.98
C HIS A 37 -5.06 16.59 -6.80
N ALA A 38 -5.86 16.21 -5.79
CA ALA A 38 -6.17 14.83 -5.49
C ALA A 38 -7.67 14.61 -5.63
N GLN A 39 -8.06 13.54 -6.32
CA GLN A 39 -9.46 13.16 -6.50
C GLN A 39 -9.64 11.68 -6.17
N ALA A 40 -10.57 11.37 -5.27
CA ALA A 40 -10.97 10.01 -4.97
C ALA A 40 -12.20 9.59 -5.78
N ILE A 41 -12.19 8.36 -6.28
CA ILE A 41 -13.28 7.75 -7.04
C ILE A 41 -13.43 6.30 -6.57
N GLY A 42 -14.64 5.90 -6.17
CA GLY A 42 -14.95 4.51 -5.88
C GLY A 42 -15.97 4.32 -4.77
N GLY A 43 -15.95 3.14 -4.16
CA GLY A 43 -16.87 2.73 -3.11
C GLY A 43 -16.16 2.06 -1.93
N LYS A 44 -16.93 1.49 -1.01
CA LYS A 44 -16.41 0.95 0.26
C LYS A 44 -15.36 -0.16 0.10
N GLU A 45 -15.51 -1.00 -0.92
CA GLU A 45 -14.64 -2.16 -1.15
C GLU A 45 -13.40 -1.83 -2.00
N LYS A 46 -13.51 -0.81 -2.85
CA LYS A 46 -12.45 -0.44 -3.79
C LYS A 46 -12.53 1.04 -4.12
N MET A 47 -11.40 1.72 -4.01
CA MET A 47 -11.24 3.12 -4.37
C MET A 47 -9.98 3.37 -5.18
N ALA A 48 -10.02 4.41 -5.98
CA ALA A 48 -8.90 4.99 -6.68
C ALA A 48 -8.70 6.41 -6.17
N VAL A 49 -7.45 6.81 -5.93
CA VAL A 49 -7.09 8.21 -5.72
C VAL A 49 -6.15 8.61 -6.84
N GLN A 50 -6.53 9.62 -7.61
CA GLN A 50 -5.66 10.22 -8.61
C GLN A 50 -5.02 11.47 -8.02
N ILE A 51 -3.70 11.60 -8.14
CA ILE A 51 -2.95 12.79 -7.76
C ILE A 51 -2.27 13.34 -9.01
N ALA A 52 -2.57 14.59 -9.35
CA ALA A 52 -2.03 15.26 -10.53
C ALA A 52 -1.65 16.72 -10.26
N THR A 53 -0.81 17.29 -11.10
CA THR A 53 -0.51 18.73 -11.12
C THR A 53 -1.65 19.50 -11.81
N ARG A 54 -2.04 20.66 -11.25
CA ARG A 54 -3.09 21.54 -11.81
C ARG A 54 -2.61 22.15 -13.14
N MET A 55 -3.47 22.09 -14.17
CA MET A 55 -3.22 22.67 -15.49
C MET A 55 -2.91 24.18 -15.38
N GLY A 56 -1.79 24.63 -15.97
CA GLY A 56 -1.37 26.03 -15.99
C GLY A 56 0.05 26.31 -15.47
N SER A 57 0.75 25.32 -14.89
CA SER A 57 2.19 25.44 -14.67
C SER A 57 2.92 25.35 -16.01
N MET A 58 3.70 26.37 -16.36
CA MET A 58 4.40 26.55 -17.66
C MET A 58 5.41 25.44 -18.04
N SER A 59 5.51 24.36 -17.28
CA SER A 59 6.44 23.25 -17.52
C SER A 59 5.67 21.95 -17.76
N GLY A 60 5.34 21.71 -19.03
CA GLY A 60 5.78 20.50 -19.74
C GLY A 60 5.37 19.09 -19.28
N GLY A 61 4.54 18.87 -18.25
CA GLY A 61 4.08 17.50 -18.03
C GLY A 61 2.90 17.21 -17.13
N GLN A 62 2.02 16.33 -17.63
CA GLN A 62 0.95 15.69 -16.86
C GLN A 62 1.55 14.54 -16.06
N THR A 63 1.99 14.82 -14.84
CA THR A 63 2.30 13.77 -13.87
C THR A 63 0.99 13.41 -13.16
N ALA A 64 0.44 12.25 -13.47
CA ALA A 64 -0.74 11.70 -12.81
C ALA A 64 -0.39 10.32 -12.24
N LEU A 65 -0.26 10.22 -10.93
CA LEU A 65 -0.16 8.92 -10.25
C LEU A 65 -1.54 8.49 -9.78
N THR A 66 -1.88 7.23 -10.04
CA THR A 66 -3.10 6.62 -9.53
C THR A 66 -2.75 5.64 -8.42
N ILE A 67 -3.47 5.76 -7.30
CA ILE A 67 -3.39 4.86 -6.16
C ILE A 67 -4.67 4.03 -6.17
N SER A 68 -4.55 2.73 -6.43
CA SER A 68 -5.65 1.78 -6.24
C SER A 68 -5.63 1.24 -4.82
N ILE A 69 -6.76 1.30 -4.13
CA ILE A 69 -6.95 0.84 -2.76
C ILE A 69 -8.09 -0.18 -2.79
N GLN A 70 -7.80 -1.41 -2.37
CA GLN A 70 -8.76 -2.50 -2.37
C GLN A 70 -8.82 -3.15 -0.99
N LYS A 71 -10.04 -3.40 -0.50
CA LYS A 71 -10.25 -4.15 0.73
C LYS A 71 -9.85 -5.62 0.52
N VAL A 72 -9.15 -6.17 1.50
CA VAL A 72 -8.79 -7.59 1.60
C VAL A 72 -9.21 -8.10 2.97
N GLU A 73 -9.21 -9.43 3.15
CA GLU A 73 -9.77 -10.10 4.35
C GLU A 73 -9.27 -9.48 5.67
N ASP A 74 -7.97 -9.18 5.76
CA ASP A 74 -7.34 -8.65 6.98
C ASP A 74 -6.91 -7.18 6.89
N GLY A 75 -7.39 -6.42 5.90
CA GLY A 75 -7.05 -4.99 5.77
C GLY A 75 -7.22 -4.45 4.36
N VAL A 76 -6.16 -3.81 3.83
CA VAL A 76 -6.20 -3.10 2.54
C VAL A 76 -4.94 -3.33 1.72
N MET A 77 -5.13 -3.56 0.44
CA MET A 77 -4.08 -3.61 -0.57
C MET A 77 -4.02 -2.27 -1.30
N ILE A 78 -2.84 -1.69 -1.38
CA ILE A 78 -2.57 -0.43 -2.06
C ILE A 78 -1.58 -0.67 -3.20
N GLU A 79 -1.88 -0.13 -4.37
CA GLU A 79 -1.06 -0.21 -5.57
C GLU A 79 -0.90 1.17 -6.21
N LEU A 80 0.33 1.58 -6.47
CA LEU A 80 0.66 2.83 -7.16
C LEU A 80 1.01 2.53 -8.62
N GLY A 81 0.42 3.27 -9.55
CA GLY A 81 0.79 3.16 -10.97
C GLY A 81 -0.04 4.05 -11.88
N GLN A 82 0.43 4.23 -13.12
CA GLN A 82 -0.29 4.97 -14.16
C GLN A 82 -1.43 4.11 -14.78
N GLN A 83 -1.34 2.78 -14.71
CA GLN A 83 -2.27 1.81 -15.30
C GLN A 83 -3.21 1.09 -14.31
N ALA A 84 -3.17 1.43 -13.01
CA ALA A 84 -3.96 0.76 -11.97
C ALA A 84 -5.50 0.83 -12.19
N TRP A 85 -5.96 1.70 -13.09
CA TRP A 85 -7.37 1.90 -13.44
C TRP A 85 -8.06 0.69 -14.09
N LEU A 86 -7.32 -0.19 -14.78
CA LEU A 86 -7.90 -1.37 -15.45
C LEU A 86 -8.59 -2.32 -14.46
N GLY A 87 -8.05 -2.46 -13.24
CA GLY A 87 -8.66 -3.26 -12.18
C GLY A 87 -9.89 -2.62 -11.53
N ILE A 88 -10.08 -1.31 -11.70
CA ILE A 88 -11.15 -0.52 -11.08
C ILE A 88 -12.38 -0.45 -12.01
N ALA A 89 -12.15 -0.32 -13.32
CA ALA A 89 -13.19 -0.20 -14.35
C ALA A 89 -14.18 -1.37 -14.39
N ALA A 90 -13.74 -2.60 -14.07
CA ALA A 90 -14.60 -3.78 -14.04
C ALA A 90 -15.70 -3.73 -12.96
N SER A 91 -15.51 -2.94 -11.89
CA SER A 91 -16.37 -2.96 -10.70
C SER A 91 -17.26 -1.72 -10.52
N ILE A 92 -17.02 -0.63 -11.26
CA ILE A 92 -17.63 0.69 -10.99
C ILE A 92 -18.64 1.13 -12.08
N GLY A 93 -18.75 0.39 -13.19
CA GLY A 93 -19.73 0.71 -14.25
C GLY A 93 -19.49 2.06 -14.94
N GLN A 94 -20.51 2.58 -15.63
CA GLN A 94 -20.38 3.77 -16.51
C GLN A 94 -19.93 5.06 -15.81
N THR A 95 -20.06 5.16 -14.48
CA THR A 95 -19.63 6.35 -13.71
C THR A 95 -18.13 6.60 -13.81
N ALA A 96 -17.31 5.54 -13.85
CA ALA A 96 -15.86 5.65 -14.04
C ALA A 96 -15.50 6.26 -15.42
N TRP A 97 -16.31 6.00 -16.45
CA TRP A 97 -16.11 6.48 -17.82
C TRP A 97 -16.34 8.00 -17.97
N SER A 98 -17.16 8.60 -17.11
CA SER A 98 -17.44 10.05 -17.14
C SER A 98 -16.37 10.92 -16.47
N ALA A 99 -15.66 10.38 -15.47
CA ALA A 99 -14.44 10.98 -14.92
C ALA A 99 -13.24 10.83 -15.88
N LEU A 100 -13.33 9.88 -16.82
CA LEU A 100 -12.31 9.43 -17.77
C LEU A 100 -12.14 10.35 -18.99
N ARG A 101 -12.36 11.66 -18.86
CA ARG A 101 -12.34 12.54 -20.04
C ARG A 101 -10.95 12.94 -20.53
N ASN A 102 -9.84 12.31 -20.08
CA ASN A 102 -8.56 12.33 -20.81
C ASN A 102 -7.42 11.39 -20.30
N PRO A 103 -7.50 10.04 -20.32
CA PRO A 103 -6.31 9.19 -20.09
C PRO A 103 -5.52 8.91 -21.38
N PHE A 104 -6.10 9.16 -22.55
CA PHE A 104 -5.50 8.84 -23.84
C PHE A 104 -4.47 9.89 -24.34
N SER A 105 -4.27 10.99 -23.62
CA SER A 105 -3.18 11.95 -23.91
C SER A 105 -1.78 11.38 -23.63
N LEU A 106 -1.67 10.24 -22.96
CA LEU A 106 -0.39 9.60 -22.62
C LEU A 106 0.15 8.66 -23.70
N LEU A 107 -0.63 8.38 -24.75
CA LEU A 107 -0.16 7.55 -25.88
C LEU A 107 0.88 8.26 -26.79
N SER A 108 1.16 9.55 -26.55
CA SER A 108 2.18 10.30 -27.30
C SER A 108 3.54 10.43 -26.61
N ARG A 109 3.75 9.80 -25.44
CA ARG A 109 4.99 9.90 -24.66
C ARG A 109 5.91 8.70 -24.89
N LEU A 110 6.50 8.64 -26.08
CA LEU A 110 7.63 7.73 -26.37
C LEU A 110 9.00 8.38 -26.17
N ASP A 111 9.04 9.69 -25.90
CA ASP A 111 10.28 10.42 -25.61
C ASP A 111 10.11 11.16 -24.28
N ASP A 112 10.79 10.69 -23.22
CA ASP A 112 11.54 11.56 -22.30
C ASP A 112 12.05 10.79 -21.07
N LEU A 113 13.38 10.62 -21.03
CA LEU A 113 14.17 10.08 -19.92
C LEU A 113 14.24 11.03 -18.69
N ALA A 114 13.39 12.05 -18.61
CA ALA A 114 13.45 13.14 -17.63
C ALA A 114 12.25 13.21 -16.66
N GLN A 115 11.17 12.44 -16.90
CA GLN A 115 9.98 12.40 -16.02
C GLN A 115 10.12 11.45 -14.82
N ASP A 116 11.12 10.58 -14.82
CA ASP A 116 11.28 9.57 -13.77
C ASP A 116 11.65 10.19 -12.41
N ILE A 117 12.36 11.33 -12.39
CA ILE A 117 12.85 11.94 -11.14
C ILE A 117 11.71 12.58 -10.32
N GLU A 118 10.79 13.29 -10.97
CA GLU A 118 9.64 13.90 -10.28
C GLU A 118 8.62 12.83 -9.83
N ASN A 119 8.45 11.77 -10.62
CA ASN A 119 7.58 10.63 -10.29
C ASN A 119 8.08 9.85 -9.07
N ILE A 120 9.40 9.61 -8.98
CA ILE A 120 10.01 8.94 -7.82
C ILE A 120 9.74 9.75 -6.54
N GLN A 121 9.96 11.06 -6.57
CA GLN A 121 9.73 11.91 -5.40
C GLN A 121 8.25 11.98 -4.98
N LEU A 122 7.31 11.93 -5.93
CA LEU A 122 5.89 11.92 -5.63
C LEU A 122 5.45 10.56 -5.06
N SER A 123 5.94 9.45 -5.62
CA SER A 123 5.69 8.10 -5.11
C SER A 123 6.16 7.93 -3.65
N GLU A 124 7.38 8.36 -3.34
CA GLU A 124 7.90 8.32 -1.97
C GLU A 124 7.06 9.16 -1.00
N LYS A 125 6.61 10.34 -1.42
CA LYS A 125 5.70 11.19 -0.62
C LYS A 125 4.36 10.52 -0.38
N ILE A 126 3.79 9.87 -1.38
CA ILE A 126 2.52 9.13 -1.27
C ILE A 126 2.69 8.00 -0.25
N TRP A 127 3.75 7.19 -0.38
CA TRP A 127 4.00 6.11 0.59
C TRP A 127 4.19 6.63 2.00
N LYS A 128 4.95 7.71 2.19
CA LYS A 128 5.13 8.33 3.51
C LYS A 128 3.81 8.81 4.11
N ALA A 129 2.90 9.36 3.29
CA ALA A 129 1.58 9.77 3.73
C ALA A 129 0.70 8.57 4.12
N ILE A 130 0.76 7.49 3.34
CA ILE A 130 0.09 6.22 3.67
C ILE A 130 0.64 5.67 4.98
N ASP A 131 1.95 5.52 5.14
CA ASP A 131 2.59 4.99 6.35
C ASP A 131 2.19 5.76 7.61
N LYS A 132 2.16 7.09 7.52
CA LYS A 132 1.72 7.95 8.62
C LYS A 132 0.25 7.71 8.96
N THR A 133 -0.60 7.53 7.94
CA THR A 133 -2.03 7.23 8.12
C THR A 133 -2.22 5.85 8.76
N MET A 134 -1.51 4.84 8.28
CA MET A 134 -1.60 3.48 8.80
C MET A 134 -1.09 3.40 10.23
N ALA A 135 0.01 4.09 10.57
CA ALA A 135 0.50 4.19 11.93
C ALA A 135 -0.51 4.88 12.88
N ALA A 136 -1.18 5.93 12.41
CA ALA A 136 -2.21 6.62 13.20
C ALA A 136 -3.46 5.74 13.44
N LEU A 137 -3.76 4.83 12.51
CA LEU A 137 -4.86 3.88 12.60
C LEU A 137 -4.47 2.55 13.28
N GLY A 138 -3.22 2.39 13.71
CA GLY A 138 -2.71 1.16 14.31
C GLY A 138 -2.63 -0.03 13.33
N ALA A 139 -2.60 0.24 12.03
CA ALA A 139 -2.41 -0.77 11.00
C ALA A 139 -0.93 -1.06 10.78
N SER A 140 -0.59 -2.34 10.59
CA SER A 140 0.78 -2.80 10.43
C SER A 140 1.09 -3.14 8.97
N HIS A 141 2.34 -2.89 8.58
CA HIS A 141 2.76 -2.88 7.18
C HIS A 141 2.98 -4.27 6.57
N MET A 142 2.83 -5.38 7.31
CA MET A 142 2.83 -6.75 6.77
C MET A 142 2.75 -7.79 7.92
N LEU A 143 1.70 -8.60 7.93
CA LEU A 143 1.78 -10.00 8.35
C LEU A 143 2.01 -10.79 7.04
N SER A 144 3.25 -10.86 6.56
CA SER A 144 3.55 -11.70 5.39
C SER A 144 3.24 -13.18 5.69
N GLU A 145 3.20 -14.06 4.69
CA GLU A 145 3.12 -15.52 4.94
C GLU A 145 4.19 -16.03 5.93
N ARG A 146 5.31 -15.32 6.10
CA ARG A 146 6.32 -15.63 7.13
C ARG A 146 5.79 -15.56 8.55
N PHE A 147 4.72 -14.81 8.73
CA PHE A 147 4.04 -14.63 9.99
C PHE A 147 2.78 -15.47 10.08
N SER A 148 2.13 -15.91 8.99
CA SER A 148 0.87 -16.69 9.07
C SER A 148 0.99 -18.02 9.81
N ARG A 149 2.21 -18.49 10.04
CA ARG A 149 2.49 -19.69 10.83
C ARG A 149 3.58 -19.46 11.85
N VAL A 150 3.43 -20.16 12.97
CA VAL A 150 4.39 -20.19 14.06
C VAL A 150 5.00 -21.58 14.18
N THR A 151 6.33 -21.68 14.17
CA THR A 151 7.02 -22.95 14.35
C THR A 151 7.07 -23.31 15.83
N CYS A 152 6.58 -24.49 16.19
CA CYS A 152 6.67 -24.99 17.56
C CYS A 152 8.13 -25.22 17.93
N GLY A 153 8.62 -24.57 19.00
CA GLY A 153 9.98 -24.75 19.50
C GLY A 153 10.27 -26.13 20.09
N TYR A 154 9.25 -26.98 20.28
CA TYR A 154 9.39 -28.32 20.88
C TYR A 154 9.47 -29.42 19.81
N CYS A 155 8.54 -29.44 18.85
CA CYS A 155 8.46 -30.49 17.83
C CYS A 155 8.70 -30.00 16.40
N GLY A 156 8.89 -28.69 16.19
CA GLY A 156 9.13 -28.09 14.87
C GLY A 156 7.91 -27.97 13.96
N THR A 157 6.72 -28.41 14.40
CA THR A 157 5.49 -28.29 13.61
C THR A 157 5.11 -26.82 13.40
N ALA A 158 4.74 -26.46 12.17
CA ALA A 158 4.20 -25.15 11.83
C ALA A 158 2.71 -25.09 12.16
N ASN A 159 2.32 -24.21 13.08
CA ASN A 159 0.94 -24.01 13.55
C ASN A 159 0.37 -22.70 13.01
N PRO A 160 -0.95 -22.55 12.87
CA PRO A 160 -1.58 -21.26 12.58
C PRO A 160 -1.21 -20.19 13.63
N LEU A 161 -1.20 -18.92 13.22
CA LEU A 161 -1.10 -17.80 14.16
C LEU A 161 -2.24 -17.77 15.16
N GLY A 162 -1.96 -17.26 16.35
CA GLY A 162 -2.95 -17.06 17.40
C GLY A 162 -3.33 -18.32 18.19
N GLU A 163 -2.89 -19.50 17.77
CA GLU A 163 -3.11 -20.73 18.54
C GLU A 163 -2.34 -20.74 19.86
N GLY A 164 -3.01 -21.20 20.92
CA GLY A 164 -2.44 -21.28 22.26
C GLY A 164 -1.51 -22.48 22.46
N SER A 165 -1.77 -23.57 21.74
CA SER A 165 -1.05 -24.84 21.84
C SER A 165 -0.79 -25.46 20.47
N CYS A 166 0.29 -26.23 20.35
CA CYS A 166 0.61 -26.94 19.13
C CYS A 166 -0.41 -28.03 18.83
N PHE A 167 -0.97 -28.05 17.61
CA PHE A 167 -1.95 -29.07 17.22
C PHE A 167 -1.34 -30.49 17.14
N ALA A 168 -0.02 -30.60 16.98
CA ALA A 168 0.66 -31.89 16.86
C ALA A 168 1.16 -32.44 18.21
N CYS A 169 1.69 -31.60 19.10
CA CYS A 169 2.32 -32.05 20.35
C CYS A 169 1.72 -31.46 21.64
N GLY A 170 0.77 -30.52 21.54
CA GLY A 170 0.13 -29.87 22.68
C GLY A 170 0.98 -28.82 23.41
N ALA A 171 2.23 -28.59 22.99
CA ALA A 171 3.12 -27.63 23.65
C ALA A 171 2.62 -26.17 23.50
N PRO A 172 2.84 -25.30 24.50
CA PRO A 172 2.40 -23.91 24.43
C PRO A 172 3.13 -23.14 23.33
N LEU A 173 2.40 -22.33 22.57
CA LEU A 173 2.95 -21.55 21.45
C LEU A 173 3.17 -20.07 21.79
N GLY A 174 2.75 -19.60 22.97
CA GLY A 174 2.77 -18.18 23.32
C GLY A 174 4.13 -17.48 23.15
N VAL A 175 5.24 -18.18 23.41
CA VAL A 175 6.61 -17.63 23.26
C VAL A 175 7.07 -17.50 21.81
N ALA A 176 6.41 -18.22 20.89
CA ALA A 176 6.75 -18.21 19.47
C ALA A 176 5.87 -17.21 18.69
N GLN A 177 4.72 -16.78 19.25
CA GLN A 177 3.81 -15.84 18.60
C GLN A 177 4.51 -14.48 18.36
N PRO A 178 4.35 -13.87 17.17
CA PRO A 178 4.95 -12.58 16.87
C PRO A 178 4.36 -11.48 17.75
N THR A 179 5.15 -10.43 17.99
CA THR A 179 4.76 -9.26 18.78
C THR A 179 4.77 -8.00 17.90
N THR A 180 4.37 -6.86 18.44
CA THR A 180 4.37 -5.58 17.73
C THR A 180 5.47 -4.66 18.27
N CYS A 181 6.16 -3.96 17.37
CA CYS A 181 7.11 -2.93 17.73
C CYS A 181 6.38 -1.81 18.51
N PRO A 182 6.80 -1.49 19.75
CA PRO A 182 6.12 -0.50 20.57
C PRO A 182 6.27 0.93 20.04
N ASN A 183 7.17 1.17 19.08
CA ASN A 183 7.43 2.50 18.53
C ASN A 183 6.67 2.79 17.23
N CYS A 184 6.48 1.79 16.35
CA CYS A 184 5.84 2.01 15.05
C CYS A 184 4.72 1.02 14.71
N GLY A 185 4.37 0.09 15.60
CA GLY A 185 3.29 -0.88 15.37
C GLY A 185 3.61 -1.99 14.37
N PHE A 186 4.83 -2.06 13.83
CA PHE A 186 5.22 -3.13 12.90
C PHE A 186 5.27 -4.50 13.59
N VAL A 187 4.74 -5.55 12.96
CA VAL A 187 4.78 -6.91 13.50
C VAL A 187 6.20 -7.48 13.35
N VAL A 188 6.76 -7.92 14.47
CA VAL A 188 8.12 -8.42 14.61
C VAL A 188 8.11 -9.81 15.24
N ARG A 189 9.10 -10.62 14.90
CA ARG A 189 9.26 -11.93 15.56
C ARG A 189 9.87 -11.73 16.95
N THR A 190 9.66 -12.69 17.84
CA THR A 190 10.20 -12.64 19.21
C THR A 190 11.72 -12.75 19.26
N ASP A 191 12.38 -13.20 18.19
CA ASP A 191 13.84 -13.28 18.04
C ASP A 191 14.47 -12.02 17.41
N GLU A 192 13.68 -11.08 16.90
CA GLU A 192 14.18 -9.84 16.31
C GLU A 192 14.55 -8.82 17.41
N THR A 193 15.79 -8.33 17.43
CA THR A 193 16.27 -7.32 18.41
C THR A 193 16.17 -5.87 17.91
N VAL A 194 16.01 -5.69 16.60
CA VAL A 194 15.85 -4.38 15.95
C VAL A 194 14.66 -4.46 15.00
N CYS A 195 13.78 -3.47 15.05
CA CYS A 195 12.62 -3.41 14.18
C CYS A 195 13.08 -3.16 12.73
N PRO A 196 12.75 -4.03 11.77
CA PRO A 196 13.18 -3.88 10.38
C PRO A 196 12.48 -2.72 9.65
N ASN A 197 11.40 -2.18 10.23
CA ASN A 197 10.64 -1.07 9.65
C ASN A 197 11.14 0.31 10.12
N CYS A 198 11.37 0.49 11.44
CA CYS A 198 11.76 1.79 11.98
C CYS A 198 13.19 1.86 12.53
N ASN A 199 13.96 0.77 12.41
CA ASN A 199 15.33 0.62 12.92
C ASN A 199 15.52 0.94 14.41
N ARG A 200 14.44 0.96 15.20
CA ARG A 200 14.54 1.09 16.66
C ARG A 200 14.71 -0.27 17.31
N LYS A 201 15.43 -0.29 18.44
CA LYS A 201 15.59 -1.50 19.26
C LYS A 201 14.24 -2.00 19.76
N LEU A 202 14.05 -3.31 19.66
CA LEU A 202 12.97 -4.05 20.29
C LEU A 202 13.42 -4.43 21.70
N LYS A 203 12.49 -4.42 22.66
CA LYS A 203 12.79 -4.72 24.07
C LYS A 203 13.00 -6.20 24.29
#